data_AF-A0A1Q9GAG5-F1
#
_entry.id   AF-A0A1Q9GAG5-F1
#
_cell.length_a   1.000
_cell.length_b   1.000
_cell.length_c   1.000
_cell.angle_alpha   90.00
_cell.angle_beta   90.00
_cell.angle_gamma   90.00
#
_symmetry.space_group_name_H-M   'P 1'
#
loop_
_entity.id
_entity.type
_entity.pdbx_description
1 polymer ?
#
loop_
_entity_poly.entity_id
_entity_poly.type
_entity_poly.pdbx_seq_one_letter_code
_entity_poly.pdbx_strand_id
1 'polypeptide(L)'
;MAWFDWPFILSSVFAQLAIGSFIVLGLVIFSRKLCFGQSDRLHKTMPVLWMLLFASLILREINLMMSNTHSVYSFSVEALMTTVFFVLALLYWFAEKALMGSDTLRSGMLAVTLASGFLYFGHGLVERSEQWLVAVHFIATTLCGGTLFAHTALIRAEHKVEEVNRYLPLLGSAIAVICLFTGIPQLTDLASRAETYNELSPFIAHVLSLGLLLAAVGVWLMPTLTKSKPVLHVMTFALGLIFISSYCAGVGY
;
A
#
# COMPACT_ATOMS: atom_id res chain seq x y z
N MET A 1 -4.20 -14.32 18.04
CA MET A 1 -3.35 -14.67 16.89
C MET A 1 -2.54 -15.91 17.14
N ALA A 2 -2.52 -16.83 16.18
CA ALA A 2 -1.55 -17.90 16.20
C ALA A 2 -0.17 -17.36 15.83
N TRP A 3 0.89 -17.94 16.40
CA TRP A 3 2.25 -17.47 16.17
C TRP A 3 2.65 -17.49 14.68
N PHE A 4 2.00 -18.31 13.85
CA PHE A 4 2.32 -18.44 12.43
C PHE A 4 1.60 -17.43 11.52
N ASP A 5 0.78 -16.51 12.04
CA ASP A 5 -0.02 -15.59 11.22
C ASP A 5 0.78 -14.37 10.71
N TRP A 6 1.92 -14.06 11.32
CA TRP A 6 2.74 -12.90 10.95
C TRP A 6 3.18 -12.84 9.46
N PRO A 7 3.53 -13.95 8.76
CA PRO A 7 3.88 -13.88 7.35
C PRO A 7 2.69 -13.51 6.48
N PHE A 8 1.47 -13.94 6.85
CA PHE A 8 0.25 -13.60 6.13
C PHE A 8 -0.07 -12.11 6.25
N ILE A 9 0.04 -11.55 7.47
CA ILE A 9 -0.14 -10.10 7.69
C ILE A 9 0.86 -9.32 6.86
N LEU A 10 2.14 -9.68 6.94
CA LEU A 10 3.21 -9.02 6.22
C LEU A 10 3.03 -9.11 4.70
N SER A 11 2.59 -10.27 4.21
CA SER A 11 2.23 -10.49 2.81
C SER A 11 1.16 -9.51 2.34
N SER A 12 0.08 -9.35 3.13
CA SER A 12 -1.02 -8.44 2.79
C SER A 12 -0.56 -6.97 2.76
N VAL A 13 0.25 -6.54 3.73
CA VAL A 13 0.78 -5.17 3.79
C VAL A 13 1.66 -4.87 2.58
N PHE A 14 2.54 -5.79 2.18
CA PHE A 14 3.37 -5.63 1.00
C PHE A 14 2.56 -5.55 -0.29
N ALA A 15 1.54 -6.39 -0.46
CA ALA A 15 0.65 -6.34 -1.62
C ALA A 15 -0.09 -4.99 -1.68
N GLN A 16 -0.72 -4.59 -0.57
CA GLN A 16 -1.51 -3.35 -0.47
C GLN A 16 -0.65 -2.11 -0.77
N LEU A 17 0.54 -2.01 -0.18
CA LEU A 17 1.45 -0.88 -0.42
C LEU A 17 1.93 -0.85 -1.88
N ALA A 18 2.31 -2.00 -2.46
CA ALA A 18 2.83 -2.05 -3.82
C ALA A 18 1.74 -1.76 -4.87
N ILE A 19 0.58 -2.39 -4.75
CA ILE A 19 -0.56 -2.19 -5.66
C ILE A 19 -1.09 -0.76 -5.53
N GLY A 20 -1.29 -0.28 -4.30
CA GLY A 20 -1.71 1.08 -4.02
C GLY A 20 -0.76 2.13 -4.59
N SER A 21 0.55 1.92 -4.43
CA SER A 21 1.58 2.78 -5.02
C SER A 21 1.51 2.79 -6.54
N PHE A 22 1.37 1.61 -7.16
CA PHE A 22 1.27 1.50 -8.61
C PHE A 22 0.00 2.15 -9.16
N ILE A 23 -1.15 2.06 -8.48
CA ILE A 23 -2.38 2.77 -8.89
C ILE A 23 -2.11 4.27 -9.02
N VAL A 24 -1.49 4.88 -8.01
CA VAL A 24 -1.18 6.31 -7.98
C VAL A 24 -0.13 6.67 -9.03
N LEU A 25 0.96 5.91 -9.12
CA LEU A 25 2.01 6.13 -10.11
C LEU A 25 1.47 5.98 -11.54
N GLY A 26 0.65 4.96 -11.78
CA GLY A 26 0.04 4.73 -13.07
C GLY A 26 -0.88 5.88 -13.48
N LEU A 27 -1.70 6.42 -12.56
CA LEU A 27 -2.50 7.63 -12.84
C LEU A 27 -1.64 8.85 -13.17
N VAL A 28 -0.51 9.04 -12.49
CA VAL A 28 0.43 10.14 -12.76
C VAL A 28 1.09 9.97 -14.14
N ILE A 29 1.50 8.76 -14.50
CA ILE A 29 2.06 8.43 -15.82
C ILE A 29 0.99 8.63 -16.90
N PHE A 30 -0.24 8.18 -16.65
CA PHE A 30 -1.37 8.32 -17.58
C PHE A 30 -1.74 9.78 -17.84
N SER A 31 -1.52 10.66 -16.84
CA SER A 31 -1.74 12.10 -16.97
C SER A 31 -0.77 12.79 -17.94
N ARG A 32 0.30 12.11 -18.40
CA ARG A 32 1.33 12.61 -19.34
C ARG A 32 2.01 13.93 -18.94
N LYS A 33 1.90 14.34 -17.67
CA LYS A 33 2.57 15.54 -17.13
C LYS A 33 4.06 15.35 -16.85
N LEU A 34 4.55 14.11 -16.89
CA LEU A 34 5.95 13.77 -16.67
C LEU A 34 6.77 13.89 -17.96
N CYS A 35 7.91 14.58 -17.90
CA CYS A 35 8.86 14.59 -19.01
C CYS A 35 9.47 13.20 -19.23
N PHE A 36 9.89 12.88 -20.45
CA PHE A 36 10.48 11.58 -20.80
C PHE A 36 11.60 11.13 -19.84
N GLY A 37 12.53 12.03 -19.49
CA GLY A 37 13.60 11.75 -18.54
C GLY A 37 13.14 11.50 -17.09
N GLN A 38 12.00 12.07 -16.68
CA GLN A 38 11.40 11.78 -15.37
C GLN A 38 10.69 10.44 -15.38
N SER A 39 10.00 10.12 -16.47
CA SER A 39 9.37 8.82 -16.67
C SER A 39 10.41 7.69 -16.63
N ASP A 40 11.55 7.79 -17.35
CA ASP A 40 12.59 6.75 -17.31
C ASP A 40 13.18 6.58 -15.89
N ARG A 41 13.43 7.69 -15.17
CA ARG A 41 13.91 7.62 -13.79
C ARG A 41 12.88 6.98 -12.84
N LEU A 42 11.60 7.24 -13.04
CA LEU A 42 10.53 6.58 -12.29
C LEU A 42 10.45 5.08 -12.59
N HIS A 43 10.58 4.67 -13.85
CA HIS A 43 10.62 3.25 -14.20
C HIS A 43 11.84 2.53 -13.61
N LYS A 44 12.96 3.24 -13.37
CA LYS A 44 14.12 2.71 -12.63
C LYS A 44 13.85 2.51 -11.14
N THR A 45 12.83 3.13 -10.55
CA THR A 45 12.45 2.92 -9.14
C THR A 45 11.42 1.80 -8.94
N MET A 46 10.67 1.44 -10.00
CA MET A 46 9.63 0.40 -9.95
C MET A 46 10.10 -1.01 -9.52
N PRO A 47 11.36 -1.46 -9.71
CA PRO A 47 11.82 -2.76 -9.20
C PRO A 47 11.58 -2.99 -7.71
N VAL A 48 11.52 -1.94 -6.90
CA VAL A 48 11.18 -2.05 -5.47
C VAL A 48 9.74 -2.56 -5.29
N LEU A 49 8.80 -2.13 -6.12
CA LEU A 49 7.41 -2.62 -6.10
C LEU A 49 7.35 -4.11 -6.46
N TRP A 50 8.15 -4.53 -7.43
CA TRP A 50 8.24 -5.94 -7.86
C TRP A 50 8.80 -6.83 -6.76
N MET A 51 9.84 -6.36 -6.06
CA MET A 51 10.40 -7.05 -4.90
C MET A 51 9.38 -7.22 -3.78
N LEU A 52 8.55 -6.20 -3.52
CA LEU A 52 7.50 -6.27 -2.50
C LEU A 52 6.38 -7.23 -2.89
N LEU A 53 5.92 -7.21 -4.14
CA LEU A 53 4.92 -8.16 -4.63
C LEU A 53 5.45 -9.60 -4.62
N PHE A 54 6.70 -9.81 -5.03
CA PHE A 54 7.34 -11.12 -4.97
C PHE A 54 7.46 -11.61 -3.53
N ALA A 55 7.93 -10.77 -2.60
CA ALA A 55 8.01 -11.09 -1.18
C ALA A 55 6.62 -11.38 -0.59
N SER A 56 5.60 -10.63 -0.98
CA SER A 56 4.21 -10.87 -0.59
C SER A 56 3.75 -12.28 -0.96
N LEU A 57 3.97 -12.70 -2.21
CA LEU A 57 3.57 -14.03 -2.66
C LEU A 57 4.33 -15.14 -1.91
N ILE A 58 5.65 -14.99 -1.72
CA ILE A 58 6.45 -15.96 -0.95
C ILE A 58 5.98 -16.08 0.49
N LEU A 59 5.74 -14.96 1.16
CA LEU A 59 5.30 -14.96 2.56
C LEU A 59 3.97 -15.68 2.75
N ARG A 60 3.08 -15.61 1.75
CA ARG A 60 1.82 -16.35 1.81
C ARG A 60 2.03 -17.86 1.69
N GLU A 61 2.93 -18.31 0.81
CA GLU A 61 3.29 -19.72 0.74
C GLU A 61 3.98 -20.21 2.03
N ILE A 62 4.85 -19.38 2.64
CA ILE A 62 5.46 -19.69 3.93
C ILE A 62 4.38 -19.85 5.01
N ASN A 63 3.38 -18.97 5.05
CA ASN A 63 2.27 -19.09 5.99
C ASN A 63 1.51 -20.41 5.79
N LEU A 64 1.20 -20.81 4.56
CA LEU A 64 0.53 -22.09 4.26
C LEU A 64 1.36 -23.31 4.69
N MET A 65 2.69 -23.23 4.55
CA MET A 65 3.60 -24.28 5.04
C MET A 65 3.62 -24.34 6.57
N MET A 66 3.60 -23.19 7.25
CA MET A 66 3.60 -23.13 8.72
C MET A 66 2.26 -23.53 9.34
N SER A 67 1.14 -23.24 8.69
CA SER A 67 -0.20 -23.62 9.16
C SER A 67 -0.51 -25.11 9.01
N ASN A 68 0.40 -25.90 8.42
CA ASN A 68 0.22 -27.33 8.10
C ASN A 68 -1.09 -27.64 7.34
N THR A 69 -1.62 -26.64 6.63
CA THR A 69 -2.81 -26.81 5.80
C THR A 69 -2.42 -27.49 4.51
N HIS A 70 -2.54 -28.82 4.46
CA HIS A 70 -2.32 -29.63 3.26
C HIS A 70 -3.47 -29.42 2.26
N SER A 71 -3.53 -28.23 1.64
CA SER A 71 -4.39 -28.01 0.48
C SER A 71 -3.53 -28.03 -0.77
N VAL A 72 -3.60 -29.12 -1.54
CA VAL A 72 -2.81 -29.26 -2.78
C VAL A 72 -3.23 -28.23 -3.85
N TYR A 73 -4.42 -27.62 -3.72
CA TYR A 73 -5.01 -26.76 -4.75
C TYR A 73 -5.75 -25.50 -4.25
N SER A 74 -5.63 -25.08 -2.98
CA SER A 74 -6.33 -23.86 -2.54
C SER A 74 -5.50 -22.62 -2.86
N PHE A 75 -5.84 -21.97 -3.98
CA PHE A 75 -5.26 -20.69 -4.35
C PHE A 75 -6.29 -19.60 -4.03
N SER A 76 -5.99 -18.75 -3.03
CA SER A 76 -6.97 -17.73 -2.61
C SER A 76 -7.22 -16.72 -3.74
N VAL A 77 -8.41 -16.13 -3.79
CA VAL A 77 -8.75 -15.15 -4.83
C VAL A 77 -7.85 -13.91 -4.72
N GLU A 78 -7.54 -13.47 -3.50
CA GLU A 78 -6.55 -12.42 -3.27
C GLU A 78 -5.17 -12.81 -3.82
N ALA A 79 -4.80 -14.09 -3.77
CA ALA A 79 -3.57 -14.58 -4.38
C ALA A 79 -3.56 -14.44 -5.89
N LEU A 80 -4.64 -14.86 -6.51
CA LEU A 80 -4.82 -14.77 -7.95
C LEU A 80 -4.76 -13.33 -8.43
N MET A 81 -5.48 -12.43 -7.78
CA MET A 81 -5.49 -11.02 -8.16
C MET A 81 -4.11 -10.38 -8.01
N THR A 82 -3.39 -10.63 -6.91
CA THR A 82 -2.03 -10.12 -6.71
C THR A 82 -1.05 -10.69 -7.74
N THR A 83 -1.12 -11.98 -8.06
CA THR A 83 -0.25 -12.61 -9.07
C THR A 83 -0.55 -12.11 -10.48
N VAL A 84 -1.83 -12.00 -10.85
CA VAL A 84 -2.25 -11.45 -12.15
C VAL A 84 -1.78 -9.99 -12.27
N PHE A 85 -1.99 -9.19 -11.23
CA PHE A 85 -1.49 -7.82 -11.18
C PHE A 85 0.03 -7.78 -11.35
N PHE A 86 0.77 -8.61 -10.61
CA PHE A 86 2.23 -8.65 -10.67
C PHE A 86 2.74 -8.99 -12.07
N VAL A 87 2.17 -10.00 -12.73
CA VAL A 87 2.53 -10.37 -14.10
C VAL A 87 2.22 -9.25 -15.09
N LEU A 88 1.02 -8.66 -15.04
CA LEU A 88 0.65 -7.55 -15.92
C LEU A 88 1.55 -6.32 -15.72
N ALA A 89 1.89 -6.03 -14.47
CA ALA A 89 2.74 -4.90 -14.12
C ALA A 89 4.19 -5.10 -14.56
N LEU A 90 4.73 -6.32 -14.46
CA LEU A 90 6.03 -6.67 -15.01
C LEU A 90 6.04 -6.59 -16.54
N LEU A 91 5.02 -7.14 -17.22
CA LEU A 91 4.91 -7.07 -18.67
C LEU A 91 4.87 -5.62 -19.17
N TYR A 92 4.08 -4.78 -18.51
CA TYR A 92 4.07 -3.33 -18.78
C TYR A 92 5.45 -2.71 -18.56
N TRP A 93 6.09 -2.99 -17.42
CA TRP A 93 7.40 -2.42 -17.08
C TRP A 93 8.48 -2.81 -18.10
N PHE A 94 8.52 -4.07 -18.54
CA PHE A 94 9.42 -4.53 -19.58
C PHE A 94 9.11 -3.89 -20.93
N ALA A 95 7.84 -3.80 -21.32
CA ALA A 95 7.43 -3.17 -22.57
C ALA A 95 7.83 -1.69 -22.63
N GLU A 96 7.67 -0.95 -21.52
CA GLU A 96 8.09 0.45 -21.42
C GLU A 96 9.61 0.58 -21.46
N LYS A 97 10.33 -0.26 -20.70
CA LYS A 97 11.81 -0.25 -20.65
C LYS A 97 12.46 -0.58 -21.99
N ALA A 98 11.95 -1.60 -22.67
CA ALA A 98 12.46 -2.04 -23.96
C ALA A 98 11.88 -1.23 -25.13
N LEU A 99 11.06 -0.20 -24.84
CA LEU A 99 10.36 0.62 -25.83
C LEU A 99 9.60 -0.23 -26.87
N MET A 100 9.03 -1.35 -26.44
CA MET A 100 8.37 -2.31 -27.33
C MET A 100 7.01 -1.78 -27.80
N GLY A 101 6.77 -1.83 -29.10
CA GLY A 101 5.49 -1.45 -29.71
C GLY A 101 5.25 0.06 -29.81
N SER A 102 4.02 0.42 -30.17
CA SER A 102 3.57 1.81 -30.28
C SER A 102 3.26 2.41 -28.90
N ASP A 103 3.29 3.74 -28.79
CA ASP A 103 2.87 4.46 -27.57
C ASP A 103 1.45 4.09 -27.12
N THR A 104 0.56 3.83 -28.09
CA THR A 104 -0.82 3.41 -27.83
C THR A 104 -0.89 2.04 -27.17
N LEU A 105 -0.04 1.10 -27.57
CA LEU A 105 0.02 -0.24 -26.98
C LEU A 105 0.51 -0.17 -25.55
N ARG A 106 1.59 0.58 -25.29
CA ARG A 106 2.14 0.75 -23.93
C ARG A 106 1.15 1.44 -23.00
N SER A 107 0.47 2.48 -23.50
CA SER A 107 -0.62 3.15 -22.77
C SER A 107 -1.80 2.22 -22.50
N GLY A 108 -2.12 1.31 -23.43
CA GLY A 108 -3.14 0.28 -23.26
C GLY A 108 -2.75 -0.74 -22.20
N MET A 109 -1.50 -1.21 -22.21
CA MET A 109 -0.98 -2.12 -21.18
C MET A 109 -1.03 -1.47 -19.79
N LEU A 110 -0.64 -0.20 -19.67
CA LEU A 110 -0.76 0.56 -18.43
C LEU A 110 -2.22 0.61 -17.94
N ALA A 111 -3.17 0.86 -18.85
CA ALA A 111 -4.60 0.91 -18.51
C ALA A 111 -5.12 -0.45 -18.01
N VAL A 112 -4.70 -1.56 -18.63
CA VAL A 112 -5.06 -2.92 -18.20
C VAL A 112 -4.48 -3.22 -16.81
N THR A 113 -3.22 -2.86 -16.55
CA THR A 113 -2.61 -3.05 -15.22
C THR A 113 -3.25 -2.15 -14.16
N LEU A 114 -3.63 -0.91 -14.50
CA LEU A 114 -4.39 -0.06 -13.60
C LEU A 114 -5.77 -0.67 -13.28
N ALA A 115 -6.46 -1.18 -14.29
CA ALA A 115 -7.76 -1.84 -14.12
C ALA A 115 -7.65 -3.04 -13.18
N SER A 116 -6.62 -3.89 -13.32
CA SER A 116 -6.40 -5.01 -12.40
C SER A 116 -6.08 -4.56 -10.97
N GLY A 117 -5.36 -3.44 -10.79
CA GLY A 117 -5.14 -2.83 -9.48
C GLY A 117 -6.43 -2.34 -8.83
N PHE A 118 -7.32 -1.69 -9.59
CA PHE A 118 -8.64 -1.29 -9.10
C PHE A 118 -9.54 -2.48 -8.80
N LEU A 119 -9.48 -3.55 -9.59
CA LEU A 119 -10.20 -4.80 -9.30
C LEU A 119 -9.72 -5.43 -7.98
N TYR A 120 -8.42 -5.47 -7.73
CA TYR A 120 -7.86 -5.91 -6.44
C TYR A 120 -8.43 -5.06 -5.28
N PHE A 121 -8.39 -3.73 -5.42
CA PHE A 121 -8.89 -2.83 -4.39
C PHE A 121 -10.40 -3.02 -4.15
N GLY A 122 -11.20 -3.08 -5.21
CA GLY A 122 -12.65 -3.29 -5.12
C GLY A 122 -13.01 -4.64 -4.48
N HIS A 123 -12.35 -5.72 -4.90
CA HIS A 123 -12.55 -7.04 -4.31
C HIS A 123 -12.18 -7.06 -2.83
N GLY A 124 -11.03 -6.47 -2.47
CA GLY A 124 -10.59 -6.39 -1.07
C GLY A 124 -11.58 -5.67 -0.16
N LEU A 125 -12.25 -4.62 -0.68
CA LEU A 125 -13.32 -3.93 0.04
C LEU A 125 -14.59 -4.77 0.19
N VAL A 126 -14.97 -5.52 -0.85
CA VAL A 126 -16.15 -6.40 -0.80
C VAL A 126 -15.95 -7.53 0.21
N GLU A 127 -14.79 -8.19 0.22
CA GLU A 127 -14.47 -9.24 1.18
C GLU A 127 -14.47 -8.75 2.63
N ARG A 128 -14.08 -7.48 2.85
CA ARG A 128 -13.97 -6.87 4.18
C ARG A 128 -15.21 -6.04 4.55
N SER A 129 -16.25 -6.07 3.72
CA SER A 129 -17.44 -5.21 3.90
C SER A 129 -18.23 -5.52 5.18
N GLU A 130 -18.21 -6.77 5.63
CA GLU A 130 -18.84 -7.19 6.90
C GLU A 130 -18.10 -6.65 8.13
N GLN A 131 -16.80 -6.39 7.99
CA GLN A 131 -15.93 -5.89 9.06
C GLN A 131 -15.37 -4.52 8.67
N TRP A 132 -16.19 -3.48 8.85
CA TRP A 132 -15.85 -2.10 8.49
C TRP A 132 -14.48 -1.65 9.00
N LEU A 133 -14.09 -2.12 10.18
CA LEU A 133 -12.76 -1.92 10.76
C LEU A 133 -11.62 -2.38 9.83
N VAL A 134 -11.70 -3.63 9.36
CA VAL A 134 -10.71 -4.25 8.49
C VAL A 134 -10.71 -3.56 7.13
N ALA A 135 -11.90 -3.18 6.63
CA ALA A 135 -12.03 -2.42 5.39
C ALA A 135 -11.33 -1.06 5.49
N VAL A 136 -11.47 -0.33 6.59
CA VAL A 136 -10.82 0.98 6.74
C VAL A 136 -9.30 0.85 6.84
N HIS A 137 -8.77 -0.15 7.56
CA HIS A 137 -7.32 -0.38 7.58
C HIS A 137 -6.79 -0.80 6.22
N PHE A 138 -7.55 -1.62 5.48
CA PHE A 138 -7.23 -1.94 4.10
C PHE A 138 -7.18 -0.68 3.21
N ILE A 139 -8.12 0.26 3.37
CA ILE A 139 -8.11 1.56 2.70
C ILE A 139 -6.90 2.38 3.12
N ALA A 140 -6.58 2.43 4.42
CA ALA A 140 -5.43 3.16 4.96
C ALA A 140 -4.13 2.66 4.33
N THR A 141 -3.88 1.35 4.39
CA THR A 141 -2.65 0.75 3.86
C THR A 141 -2.57 0.90 2.34
N THR A 142 -3.65 0.55 1.63
CA THR A 142 -3.65 0.55 0.17
C THR A 142 -3.62 1.97 -0.40
N LEU A 143 -4.48 2.87 0.07
CA LEU A 143 -4.56 4.22 -0.48
C LEU A 143 -3.59 5.18 0.21
N CYS A 144 -3.59 5.32 1.54
CA CYS A 144 -2.68 6.25 2.21
C CYS A 144 -1.23 5.77 2.17
N GLY A 145 -0.98 4.50 2.49
CA GLY A 145 0.35 3.89 2.38
C GLY A 145 0.86 3.86 0.94
N GLY A 146 0.00 3.44 0.01
CA GLY A 146 0.31 3.44 -1.42
C GLY A 146 0.63 4.84 -1.98
N THR A 147 -0.17 5.86 -1.65
CA THR A 147 0.08 7.25 -2.09
C THR A 147 1.37 7.82 -1.53
N LEU A 148 1.70 7.57 -0.26
CA LEU A 148 2.98 7.97 0.34
C LEU A 148 4.15 7.27 -0.36
N PHE A 149 4.01 5.99 -0.66
CA PHE A 149 5.05 5.24 -1.36
C PHE A 149 5.23 5.73 -2.80
N ALA A 150 4.14 6.01 -3.52
CA ALA A 150 4.15 6.60 -4.85
C ALA A 150 4.84 7.97 -4.84
N HIS A 151 4.50 8.82 -3.87
CA HIS A 151 5.14 10.13 -3.70
C HIS A 151 6.65 9.99 -3.42
N THR A 152 7.04 9.02 -2.59
CA THR A 152 8.45 8.71 -2.32
C THR A 152 9.19 8.30 -3.60
N ALA A 153 8.56 7.46 -4.45
CA ALA A 153 9.12 7.06 -5.74
C ALA A 153 9.23 8.26 -6.72
N LEU A 154 8.23 9.14 -6.76
CA LEU A 154 8.25 10.35 -7.58
C LEU A 154 9.33 11.35 -7.14
N ILE A 155 9.60 11.46 -5.83
CA ILE A 155 10.69 12.28 -5.31
C ILE A 155 12.05 11.67 -5.68
N ARG A 156 12.19 10.34 -5.57
CA ARG A 156 13.39 9.63 -6.02
C ARG A 156 13.64 9.80 -7.52
N ALA A 157 12.58 9.94 -8.32
CA ALA A 157 12.66 10.21 -9.75
C ALA A 157 12.90 11.70 -10.10
N GLU A 158 13.02 12.57 -9.09
CA GLU A 158 13.17 14.02 -9.22
C GLU A 158 12.08 14.62 -10.14
N HIS A 159 10.82 14.27 -9.87
CA HIS A 159 9.69 14.89 -10.56
C HIS A 159 9.64 16.41 -10.31
N LYS A 160 9.12 17.16 -11.29
CA LYS A 160 9.01 18.63 -11.24
C LYS A 160 7.55 19.11 -11.14
N VAL A 161 6.61 18.17 -10.97
CA VAL A 161 5.18 18.47 -10.95
C VAL A 161 4.80 18.92 -9.55
N GLU A 162 4.79 20.24 -9.30
CA GLU A 162 4.51 20.81 -7.97
C GLU A 162 3.13 20.44 -7.42
N GLU A 163 2.14 20.25 -8.31
CA GLU A 163 0.80 19.82 -7.93
C GLU A 163 0.81 18.50 -7.17
N VAL A 164 1.66 17.56 -7.57
CA VAL A 164 1.80 16.24 -6.92
C VAL A 164 2.30 16.40 -5.48
N ASN A 165 3.27 17.28 -5.25
CA ASN A 165 3.82 17.56 -3.92
C ASN A 165 2.79 18.19 -2.96
N ARG A 166 1.72 18.81 -3.50
CA ARG A 166 0.65 19.42 -2.72
C ARG A 166 -0.53 18.48 -2.52
N TYR A 167 -1.00 17.83 -3.59
CA TYR A 167 -2.22 17.03 -3.55
C TYR A 167 -2.02 15.65 -2.93
N LEU A 168 -0.87 14.99 -3.13
CA LEU A 168 -0.67 13.65 -2.57
C LEU A 168 -0.66 13.64 -1.03
N PRO A 169 0.09 14.54 -0.33
CA PRO A 169 0.05 14.59 1.13
C PRO A 169 -1.34 14.97 1.68
N LEU A 170 -2.07 15.84 0.97
CA LEU A 170 -3.44 16.24 1.35
C LEU A 170 -4.44 15.10 1.21
N LEU A 171 -4.32 14.31 0.13
CA LEU A 171 -5.15 13.12 -0.06
C LEU A 171 -4.86 12.08 1.03
N GLY A 172 -3.58 11.85 1.33
CA GLY A 172 -3.15 10.98 2.42
C GLY A 172 -3.69 11.41 3.78
N SER A 173 -3.63 12.70 4.08
CA SER A 173 -4.16 13.23 5.34
C SER A 173 -5.68 13.11 5.44
N ALA A 174 -6.42 13.35 4.36
CA ALA A 174 -7.86 13.13 4.33
C ALA A 174 -8.21 11.66 4.63
N ILE A 175 -7.50 10.71 4.01
CA ILE A 175 -7.70 9.27 4.27
C ILE A 175 -7.36 8.94 5.72
N ALA A 176 -6.26 9.44 6.25
CA ALA A 176 -5.85 9.18 7.64
C ALA A 176 -6.83 9.75 8.67
N VAL A 177 -7.42 10.92 8.41
CA VAL A 177 -8.48 11.50 9.24
C VAL A 177 -9.71 10.61 9.24
N ILE A 178 -10.15 10.12 8.07
CA ILE A 178 -11.26 9.16 7.97
C ILE A 178 -10.94 7.90 8.80
N CYS A 179 -9.73 7.36 8.65
CA CYS A 179 -9.29 6.16 9.39
C CYS A 179 -9.29 6.38 10.91
N LEU A 180 -8.89 7.57 11.36
CA LEU A 180 -8.91 7.93 12.77
C LEU A 180 -10.33 8.00 13.32
N PHE A 181 -11.25 8.66 12.61
CA PHE A 181 -12.65 8.76 13.05
C PHE A 181 -13.34 7.41 13.12
N THR A 182 -13.03 6.49 12.20
CA THR A 182 -13.56 5.13 12.23
C THR A 182 -12.85 4.23 13.24
N GLY A 183 -11.58 4.51 13.56
CA GLY A 183 -10.74 3.74 14.47
C GLY A 183 -11.01 4.00 15.95
N ILE A 184 -11.37 5.24 16.32
CA ILE A 184 -11.59 5.63 17.73
C ILE A 184 -12.69 4.79 18.42
N PRO A 185 -13.88 4.59 17.84
CA PRO A 185 -14.92 3.79 18.49
C PRO A 185 -14.50 2.34 18.78
N GLN A 186 -13.56 1.80 18.00
CA GLN A 186 -13.08 0.43 18.14
C GLN A 186 -12.08 0.27 19.28
N LEU A 187 -11.34 1.33 19.62
CA LEU A 187 -10.51 1.33 20.83
C LEU A 187 -11.33 1.09 22.09
N THR A 188 -12.60 1.52 22.12
CA THR A 188 -13.50 1.30 23.26
C THR A 188 -13.89 -0.18 23.39
N ASP A 189 -14.22 -0.86 22.28
CA ASP A 189 -14.50 -2.30 22.29
C ASP A 189 -13.24 -3.09 22.70
N LEU A 190 -12.10 -2.80 22.07
CA LEU A 190 -10.81 -3.42 22.41
C LEU A 190 -10.40 -3.18 23.87
N ALA A 191 -10.65 -1.99 24.42
CA ALA A 191 -10.41 -1.70 25.84
C ALA A 191 -11.28 -2.58 26.74
N SER A 192 -12.56 -2.74 26.42
CA SER A 192 -13.46 -3.59 27.20
C SER A 192 -13.03 -5.06 27.19
N ARG A 193 -12.53 -5.55 26.04
CA ARG A 193 -11.98 -6.91 25.90
C ARG A 193 -10.67 -7.07 26.66
N ALA A 194 -9.80 -6.06 26.64
CA ALA A 194 -8.57 -6.06 27.41
C ALA A 194 -8.85 -6.16 28.92
N GLU A 195 -9.88 -5.47 29.41
CA GLU A 195 -10.28 -5.52 30.83
C GLU A 195 -10.99 -6.85 31.19
N THR A 196 -11.84 -7.38 30.31
CA THR A 196 -12.67 -8.56 30.61
C THR A 196 -11.92 -9.88 30.41
N TYR A 197 -11.10 -9.98 29.37
CA TYR A 197 -10.43 -11.21 28.94
C TYR A 197 -8.91 -11.17 29.08
N ASN A 198 -8.35 -10.06 29.58
CA ASN A 198 -6.90 -9.83 29.70
C ASN A 198 -6.15 -9.92 28.35
N GLU A 199 -6.83 -9.60 27.25
CA GLU A 199 -6.28 -9.60 25.88
C GLU A 199 -5.73 -8.21 25.51
N LEU A 200 -4.58 -7.85 26.07
CA LEU A 200 -3.99 -6.52 25.88
C LEU A 200 -3.30 -6.33 24.51
N SER A 201 -2.88 -7.41 23.85
CA SER A 201 -2.10 -7.35 22.61
C SER A 201 -2.81 -6.64 21.45
N PRO A 202 -4.09 -6.94 21.09
CA PRO A 202 -4.76 -6.26 19.99
C PRO A 202 -5.03 -4.78 20.31
N PHE A 203 -5.30 -4.45 21.58
CA PHE A 203 -5.47 -3.05 22.01
C PHE A 203 -4.19 -2.24 21.81
N ILE A 204 -3.04 -2.72 22.29
CA ILE A 204 -1.75 -2.04 22.12
C ILE A 204 -1.40 -1.90 20.63
N ALA A 205 -1.59 -2.96 19.85
CA ALA A 205 -1.29 -2.95 18.42
C ALA A 205 -2.12 -1.89 17.68
N HIS A 206 -3.39 -1.74 18.03
CA HIS A 206 -4.29 -0.76 17.42
C HIS A 206 -3.94 0.69 17.78
N VAL A 207 -3.65 0.95 19.06
CA VAL A 207 -3.19 2.29 19.52
C VAL A 207 -1.90 2.67 18.81
N LEU A 208 -0.95 1.74 18.74
CA LEU A 208 0.34 1.97 18.08
C LEU A 208 0.17 2.18 16.58
N SER A 209 -0.73 1.42 15.93
CA SER A 209 -1.06 1.59 14.52
C SER A 209 -1.59 2.99 14.21
N LEU A 210 -2.62 3.45 14.94
CA LEU A 210 -3.21 4.78 14.74
C LEU A 210 -2.20 5.90 15.05
N GLY A 211 -1.43 5.76 16.13
CA GLY A 211 -0.38 6.72 16.47
C GLY A 211 0.70 6.85 15.40
N LEU A 212 1.16 5.72 14.85
CA LEU A 212 2.16 5.70 13.78
C LEU A 212 1.59 6.19 12.44
N LEU A 213 0.31 5.95 12.15
CA LEU A 213 -0.35 6.49 10.96
C LEU A 213 -0.34 8.03 11.00
N LEU A 214 -0.73 8.61 12.14
CA LEU A 214 -0.70 10.06 12.34
C LEU A 214 0.73 10.61 12.28
N ALA A 215 1.70 9.93 12.89
CA ALA A 215 3.10 10.33 12.81
C ALA A 215 3.61 10.29 11.36
N ALA A 216 3.32 9.23 10.61
CA ALA A 216 3.70 9.10 9.21
C ALA A 216 3.14 10.23 8.36
N VAL A 217 1.83 10.52 8.50
CA VAL A 217 1.16 11.59 7.76
C VAL A 217 1.65 12.96 8.20
N GLY A 218 1.89 13.18 9.49
CA GLY A 218 2.44 14.43 10.01
C GLY A 218 3.83 14.73 9.46
N VAL A 219 4.72 13.73 9.43
CA VAL A 219 6.04 13.83 8.79
C VAL A 219 5.88 14.06 7.29
N TRP A 220 4.94 13.38 6.64
CA TRP A 220 4.69 13.52 5.21
C TRP A 220 4.18 14.91 4.82
N LEU A 221 3.36 15.53 5.68
CA LEU A 221 2.83 16.89 5.49
C LEU A 221 3.86 17.99 5.80
N MET A 222 4.93 17.66 6.52
CA MET A 222 5.92 18.63 6.98
C MET A 222 6.48 19.50 5.85
N PRO A 223 6.92 18.99 4.68
CA PRO A 223 7.44 19.82 3.61
C PRO A 223 6.40 20.80 3.05
N THR A 224 5.12 20.40 3.03
CA THR A 224 4.02 21.26 2.58
C THR A 224 3.75 22.39 3.58
N LEU A 225 3.81 22.10 4.89
CA LEU A 225 3.62 23.08 5.95
C LEU A 225 4.79 24.07 6.05
N THR A 226 6.02 23.58 5.93
CA THR A 226 7.24 24.40 6.00
C THR A 226 7.61 25.05 4.67
N LYS A 227 6.78 24.90 3.63
CA LYS A 227 7.05 25.35 2.25
C LYS A 227 8.44 24.95 1.75
N SER A 228 8.89 23.77 2.16
CA SER A 228 10.19 23.21 1.84
C SER A 228 10.07 22.15 0.76
N LYS A 229 11.15 21.90 0.02
CA LYS A 229 11.16 20.79 -0.95
C LYS A 229 11.12 19.46 -0.20
N PRO A 230 10.28 18.49 -0.62
CA PRO A 230 10.23 17.21 0.05
C PRO A 230 11.53 16.44 -0.22
N VAL A 231 12.19 16.02 0.87
CA VAL A 231 13.48 15.33 0.83
C VAL A 231 13.25 13.83 0.93
N LEU A 232 13.98 13.05 0.12
CA LEU A 232 13.83 11.59 0.07
C LEU A 232 13.90 10.93 1.45
N HIS A 233 14.87 11.33 2.29
CA HIS A 233 15.06 10.75 3.62
C HIS A 233 13.84 10.92 4.54
N VAL A 234 13.19 12.09 4.50
CA VAL A 234 11.98 12.37 5.29
C VAL A 234 10.82 11.49 4.80
N MET A 235 10.69 11.31 3.48
CA MET A 235 9.66 10.47 2.90
C MET A 235 9.88 8.98 3.19
N THR A 236 11.13 8.50 3.11
CA THR A 236 11.45 7.11 3.47
C THR A 236 11.22 6.84 4.95
N PHE A 237 11.44 7.83 5.81
CA PHE A 237 11.12 7.71 7.24
C PHE A 237 9.61 7.62 7.46
N ALA A 238 8.82 8.50 6.83
CA ALA A 238 7.36 8.42 6.86
C ALA A 238 6.85 7.07 6.31
N LEU A 239 7.47 6.57 5.24
CA LEU A 239 7.15 5.25 4.67
C LEU A 239 7.44 4.11 5.65
N GLY A 240 8.52 4.19 6.42
CA GLY A 240 8.81 3.25 7.50
C GLY A 240 7.73 3.28 8.59
N LEU A 241 7.29 4.47 9.00
CA LEU A 241 6.22 4.63 10.00
C LEU A 241 4.89 4.05 9.51
N ILE A 242 4.48 4.31 8.25
CA ILE A 242 3.23 3.78 7.72
C ILE A 242 3.28 2.26 7.55
N PHE A 243 4.46 1.71 7.23
CA PHE A 243 4.66 0.28 7.14
C PHE A 243 4.45 -0.42 8.49
N ILE A 244 5.09 0.10 9.55
CA ILE A 244 4.92 -0.43 10.92
C ILE A 244 3.47 -0.24 11.37
N SER A 245 2.86 0.93 11.09
CA SER A 245 1.44 1.18 11.35
C SER A 245 0.54 0.12 10.71
N SER A 246 0.76 -0.17 9.43
CA SER A 246 -0.04 -1.14 8.66
C SER A 246 0.15 -2.57 9.16
N TYR A 247 1.37 -2.93 9.57
CA TYR A 247 1.64 -4.21 10.21
C TYR A 247 0.92 -4.35 11.55
N CYS A 248 1.00 -3.34 12.41
CA CYS A 248 0.33 -3.34 13.71
C CYS A 248 -1.20 -3.32 13.58
N ALA A 249 -1.74 -2.67 12.55
CA ALA A 249 -3.16 -2.78 12.21
C ALA A 249 -3.55 -4.23 11.93
N GLY A 250 -2.75 -4.93 11.11
CA GLY A 250 -3.00 -6.33 10.77
C GLY A 250 -2.85 -7.29 11.95
N VAL A 251 -2.00 -6.97 12.94
CA VAL A 251 -1.83 -7.74 14.19
C VAL A 251 -2.99 -7.51 15.17
N GLY A 252 -3.71 -6.40 15.06
CA GLY A 252 -4.85 -6.06 15.93
C GLY A 252 -6.11 -6.90 15.71
N TYR A 253 -6.04 -7.94 14.86
CA TYR A 253 -7.15 -8.81 14.46
C TYR A 253 -7.01 -10.23 15.03
#